data_AF-A0A225WPC3-F1
#
_entry.id   AF-A0A225WPC3-F1
#
_cell.length_a   1.000
_cell.length_b   1.000
_cell.length_c   1.000
_cell.angle_alpha   90.00
_cell.angle_beta   90.00
_cell.angle_gamma   90.00
#
_symmetry.space_group_name_H-M   'P 1'
#
loop_
_entity.id
_entity.type
_entity.pdbx_description
1 polymer ?
#
loop_
_entity_poly.entity_id
_entity_poly.type
_entity_poly.pdbx_seq_one_letter_code
_entity_poly.pdbx_strand_id
1 'polypeptide(L)'
;MYSEIGRFVRENRPHPVNGVRIKTIIGKQGTVTGASYTQNALANVKNAIVIHSDYSKDKGGYTGDASRLVEITDITVAGLSGIADNVYDILVNPKAISGWTFSGITVKGNSRSCSGEPSDVKC
;
A
#
# COMPACT_ATOMS: atom_id res chain seq x y z
N MET A 1 -0.25 6.49 -12.95
CA MET A 1 -0.52 6.30 -11.51
C MET A 1 -1.63 5.27 -11.39
N TYR A 2 -1.53 4.31 -10.47
CA TYR A 2 -2.57 3.29 -10.26
C TYR A 2 -2.78 3.10 -8.76
N SER A 3 -3.97 3.44 -8.26
CA SER A 3 -4.45 3.04 -6.94
C SER A 3 -5.57 2.01 -7.14
N GLU A 4 -5.48 0.90 -6.43
CA GLU A 4 -6.43 -0.21 -6.56
C GLU A 4 -6.71 -0.80 -5.18
N ILE A 5 -7.94 -1.21 -4.94
CA ILE A 5 -8.30 -2.10 -3.84
C ILE A 5 -8.39 -3.50 -4.44
N GLY A 6 -7.69 -4.46 -3.83
CA GLY A 6 -7.87 -5.87 -4.16
C GLY A 6 -9.35 -6.25 -4.01
N ARG A 7 -9.96 -6.67 -5.12
CA ARG A 7 -11.34 -7.16 -5.14
C ARG A 7 -11.42 -8.40 -4.25
N PHE A 8 -12.29 -8.37 -3.25
CA PHE A 8 -12.74 -9.56 -2.51
C PHE A 8 -13.26 -10.59 -3.52
N VAL A 9 -12.57 -11.71 -3.70
CA VAL A 9 -13.06 -12.80 -4.54
C VAL A 9 -12.88 -14.12 -3.82
N ARG A 10 -13.98 -14.88 -3.87
CA ARG A 10 -14.20 -16.23 -3.36
C ARG A 10 -13.03 -17.16 -3.68
N GLU A 11 -12.69 -17.96 -2.68
CA GLU A 11 -12.03 -19.27 -2.72
C GLU A 11 -11.78 -19.79 -4.15
N ASN A 12 -10.50 -19.96 -4.54
CA ASN A 12 -9.98 -20.57 -5.78
C ASN A 12 -9.26 -19.67 -6.83
N ARG A 13 -8.60 -18.57 -6.44
CA ARG A 13 -7.53 -17.98 -7.29
C ARG A 13 -6.13 -18.36 -6.78
N PRO A 14 -5.18 -18.77 -7.66
CA PRO A 14 -3.79 -18.94 -7.26
C PRO A 14 -3.21 -17.57 -6.91
N HIS A 15 -2.73 -17.42 -5.67
CA HIS A 15 -2.24 -16.19 -5.01
C HIS A 15 -1.53 -15.20 -5.96
N PRO A 16 -2.12 -14.01 -6.23
CA PRO A 16 -1.58 -12.77 -5.65
C PRO A 16 -2.66 -11.69 -5.48
N VAL A 17 -3.45 -11.72 -4.40
CA VAL A 17 -4.28 -10.57 -4.04
C VAL A 17 -3.59 -9.80 -2.91
N ASN A 18 -3.31 -8.53 -3.15
CA ASN A 18 -2.99 -7.56 -2.11
C ASN A 18 -4.30 -6.88 -1.69
N GLY A 19 -4.40 -6.39 -0.46
CA GLY A 19 -5.54 -5.60 0.02
C GLY A 19 -5.51 -4.19 -0.57
N VAL A 20 -5.16 -3.19 0.24
CA VAL A 20 -4.96 -1.82 -0.22
C VAL A 20 -3.65 -1.74 -1.00
N ARG A 21 -3.67 -1.19 -2.22
CA ARG A 21 -2.47 -1.02 -3.03
C ARG A 21 -2.39 0.35 -3.71
N ILE A 22 -1.32 1.08 -3.40
CA ILE A 22 -0.91 2.29 -4.10
C ILE A 22 0.48 2.04 -4.71
N LYS A 23 0.62 2.30 -6.01
CA LYS A 23 1.91 2.21 -6.70
C LYS A 23 2.12 3.40 -7.63
N THR A 24 3.25 4.08 -7.48
CA THR A 24 3.66 5.17 -8.39
C THR A 24 4.77 4.69 -9.31
N ILE A 25 4.76 5.21 -10.54
CA ILE A 25 5.65 4.75 -11.61
C ILE A 25 6.90 5.61 -11.59
N ILE A 26 8.08 4.99 -11.52
CA ILE A 26 9.36 5.70 -11.59
C ILE A 26 9.48 6.53 -12.87
N GLY A 27 10.15 7.69 -12.78
CA GLY A 27 10.34 8.60 -13.92
C GLY A 27 9.08 9.35 -14.37
N LYS A 28 7.94 9.19 -13.69
CA LYS A 28 6.73 9.99 -13.92
C LYS A 28 6.54 11.00 -12.79
N GLN A 29 6.03 12.17 -13.15
CA GLN A 29 5.62 13.19 -12.18
C GLN A 29 4.12 13.11 -11.93
N GLY A 30 3.66 13.51 -10.74
CA GLY A 30 2.24 13.61 -10.40
C GLY A 30 1.96 13.58 -8.90
N THR A 31 0.70 13.39 -8.55
CA THR A 31 0.25 13.36 -7.15
C THR A 31 -0.84 12.32 -6.95
N VAL A 32 -0.73 11.52 -5.90
CA VAL A 32 -1.79 10.71 -5.27
C VAL A 32 -2.20 11.46 -4.01
N THR A 33 -3.41 12.01 -3.96
CA THR A 33 -3.89 12.71 -2.75
C THR A 33 -5.34 12.32 -2.44
N GLY A 34 -5.69 12.30 -1.15
CA GLY A 34 -7.06 12.14 -0.66
C GLY A 34 -7.65 10.74 -0.80
N ALA A 35 -6.84 9.72 -1.09
CA ALA A 35 -7.34 8.36 -1.21
C ALA A 35 -7.72 7.79 0.16
N SER A 36 -8.96 7.32 0.30
CA SER A 36 -9.51 6.81 1.55
C SER A 36 -10.05 5.38 1.39
N TYR A 37 -9.61 4.50 2.30
CA TYR A 37 -9.95 3.08 2.35
C TYR A 37 -10.55 2.74 3.71
N THR A 38 -11.87 2.78 3.82
CA THR A 38 -12.58 2.63 5.09
C THR A 38 -13.36 1.31 5.18
N GLN A 39 -13.35 0.66 6.33
CA GLN A 39 -14.20 -0.50 6.67
C GLN A 39 -14.05 -1.68 5.70
N ASN A 40 -12.82 -1.97 5.28
CA ASN A 40 -12.53 -3.10 4.41
C ASN A 40 -12.16 -4.34 5.23
N ALA A 41 -12.49 -5.52 4.71
CA ALA A 41 -12.14 -6.82 5.30
C ALA A 41 -11.28 -7.62 4.31
N LEU A 42 -10.30 -8.38 4.79
CA LEU A 42 -9.37 -9.12 3.96
C LEU A 42 -9.59 -10.62 4.17
N ALA A 43 -9.66 -11.36 3.06
CA ALA A 43 -9.80 -12.81 3.06
C ALA A 43 -8.55 -13.44 2.43
N ASN A 44 -7.61 -13.87 3.27
CA ASN A 44 -6.40 -14.62 2.89
C ASN A 44 -5.58 -13.96 1.77
N VAL A 45 -5.20 -12.70 1.97
CA VAL A 45 -4.39 -11.92 1.01
C VAL A 45 -2.89 -12.05 1.30
N LYS A 46 -2.03 -11.80 0.32
CA LYS A 46 -0.58 -11.82 0.53
C LYS A 46 -0.12 -10.63 1.38
N ASN A 47 -0.46 -9.43 0.95
CA ASN A 47 -0.12 -8.18 1.65
C ASN A 47 -1.41 -7.39 1.92
N ALA A 48 -1.63 -6.95 3.16
CA ALA A 48 -2.81 -6.17 3.51
C ALA A 48 -2.73 -4.73 3.01
N ILE A 49 -1.59 -4.06 3.25
CA ILE A 49 -1.33 -2.69 2.80
C ILE A 49 -0.03 -2.68 2.01
N VAL A 50 -0.10 -2.22 0.77
CA VAL A 50 1.05 -2.05 -0.13
C VAL A 50 1.12 -0.61 -0.61
N ILE A 51 2.18 0.12 -0.28
CA ILE A 51 2.39 1.47 -0.79
C ILE A 51 3.83 1.61 -1.27
N HIS A 52 4.00 1.77 -2.57
CA HIS A 52 5.31 1.77 -3.22
C HIS A 52 5.48 2.94 -4.18
N SER A 53 6.65 3.57 -4.15
CA SER A 53 7.01 4.67 -5.07
C SER A 53 8.10 4.30 -6.09
N ASP A 54 8.31 3.00 -6.28
CA ASP A 54 9.43 2.41 -7.03
C ASP A 54 8.96 1.44 -8.13
N TYR A 55 7.70 1.54 -8.58
CA TYR A 55 7.18 0.61 -9.58
C TYR A 55 7.73 0.92 -10.97
N SER A 56 8.38 -0.05 -11.58
CA SER A 56 8.82 0.01 -12.98
C SER A 56 7.85 -0.76 -13.88
N LYS A 57 7.32 -0.07 -14.91
CA LYS A 57 6.52 -0.72 -15.96
C LYS A 57 7.37 -1.67 -16.80
N ASP A 58 8.61 -1.28 -17.08
CA ASP A 58 9.52 -2.07 -17.92
C ASP A 58 9.95 -3.37 -17.24
N LYS A 59 10.17 -3.34 -15.91
CA LYS A 59 10.44 -4.54 -15.09
C LYS A 59 9.17 -5.34 -14.78
N GLY A 60 8.00 -4.71 -14.86
CA GLY A 60 6.74 -5.26 -14.37
C GLY A 60 6.68 -5.39 -12.84
N GLY A 61 7.51 -4.66 -12.08
CA GLY A 61 7.67 -4.85 -10.63
C GLY A 61 8.42 -3.72 -9.92
N TYR A 62 8.62 -3.90 -8.61
CA TYR A 62 9.31 -2.96 -7.73
C TYR A 62 10.84 -2.99 -7.95
N THR A 63 11.48 -1.83 -7.97
CA THR A 63 12.93 -1.72 -8.19
C THR A 63 13.74 -1.81 -6.90
N GLY A 64 13.14 -1.51 -5.75
CA GLY A 64 13.83 -1.31 -4.48
C GLY A 64 14.35 0.12 -4.28
N ASP A 65 14.11 1.03 -5.24
CA ASP A 65 14.59 2.42 -5.19
C ASP A 65 13.42 3.41 -5.33
N ALA A 66 13.02 3.97 -4.20
CA ALA A 66 11.84 4.82 -4.05
C ALA A 66 12.03 6.21 -4.68
N SER A 67 11.19 6.53 -5.66
CA SER A 67 11.21 7.82 -6.34
C SER A 67 10.38 8.87 -5.59
N ARG A 68 10.83 10.13 -5.67
CA ARG A 68 10.11 11.31 -5.13
C ARG A 68 9.31 12.09 -6.18
N LEU A 69 9.24 11.61 -7.43
CA LEU A 69 8.63 12.37 -8.52
C LEU A 69 7.09 12.39 -8.45
N VAL A 70 6.50 11.40 -7.78
CA VAL A 70 5.05 11.37 -7.51
C VAL A 70 4.83 11.53 -6.02
N GLU A 71 4.13 12.59 -5.63
CA GLU A 71 3.73 12.82 -4.25
C GLU A 71 2.59 11.87 -3.85
N ILE A 72 2.59 11.38 -2.62
CA ILE A 72 1.54 10.53 -2.04
C ILE A 72 1.12 11.14 -0.71
N THR A 73 0.08 11.96 -0.72
CA THR A 73 -0.38 12.73 0.44
C THR A 73 -1.80 12.33 0.86
N ASP A 74 -2.16 12.65 2.10
CA ASP A 74 -3.56 12.61 2.57
C ASP A 74 -4.23 11.24 2.37
N ILE A 75 -3.49 10.17 2.72
CA ILE A 75 -3.97 8.78 2.57
C ILE A 75 -4.62 8.32 3.86
N THR A 76 -5.85 7.81 3.77
CA THR A 76 -6.55 7.23 4.92
C THR A 76 -6.75 5.73 4.73
N VAL A 77 -6.31 4.93 5.71
CA VAL A 77 -6.68 3.51 5.84
C VAL A 77 -7.30 3.31 7.21
N ALA A 78 -8.60 3.09 7.26
CA ALA A 78 -9.34 3.04 8.52
C ALA A 78 -10.23 1.80 8.62
N GLY A 79 -10.18 1.10 9.76
CA GLY A 79 -11.03 -0.06 10.01
C GLY A 79 -10.76 -1.25 9.07
N LEU A 80 -9.49 -1.46 8.70
CA LEU A 80 -9.08 -2.61 7.87
C LEU A 80 -8.95 -3.85 8.76
N SER A 81 -9.69 -4.92 8.46
CA SER A 81 -9.70 -6.17 9.24
C SER A 81 -9.40 -7.39 8.36
N GLY A 82 -9.16 -8.56 8.97
CA GLY A 82 -9.11 -9.83 8.24
C GLY A 82 -7.79 -10.58 8.39
N ILE A 83 -7.42 -11.37 7.38
CA ILE A 83 -6.22 -12.23 7.39
C ILE A 83 -5.33 -11.90 6.19
N ALA A 84 -4.04 -11.72 6.44
CA ALA A 84 -3.01 -11.54 5.42
C ALA A 84 -1.70 -12.24 5.82
N ASP A 85 -0.85 -12.61 4.86
CA ASP A 85 0.49 -13.11 5.19
C ASP A 85 1.35 -11.99 5.80
N ASN A 86 1.30 -10.79 5.19
CA ASN A 86 1.98 -9.59 5.65
C ASN A 86 0.99 -8.43 5.86
N VAL A 87 1.09 -7.73 6.98
CA VAL A 87 0.26 -6.54 7.25
C VAL A 87 0.74 -5.35 6.40
N TYR A 88 2.05 -5.13 6.33
CA TYR A 88 2.64 -3.99 5.65
C TYR A 88 3.74 -4.42 4.65
N ASP A 89 3.73 -3.78 3.49
CA ASP A 89 4.76 -3.81 2.43
C ASP A 89 4.88 -2.39 1.86
N ILE A 90 5.66 -1.54 2.54
CA ILE A 90 5.78 -0.11 2.24
C ILE A 90 7.23 0.25 1.92
N LEU A 91 7.43 0.85 0.75
CA LEU A 91 8.69 1.46 0.34
C LEU A 91 8.42 2.75 -0.42
N VAL A 92 8.56 3.88 0.27
CA VAL A 92 8.31 5.21 -0.28
C VAL A 92 9.48 6.16 -0.02
N ASN A 93 9.52 7.25 -0.78
CA ASN A 93 10.51 8.29 -0.54
C ASN A 93 9.95 9.27 0.49
N PRO A 94 10.61 9.47 1.66
CA PRO A 94 10.08 10.32 2.73
C PRO A 94 9.94 11.80 2.32
N LYS A 95 10.55 12.23 1.21
CA LYS A 95 10.43 13.59 0.68
C LYS A 95 9.17 13.82 -0.18
N ALA A 96 8.40 12.78 -0.44
CA ALA A 96 7.24 12.84 -1.34
C ALA A 96 5.94 12.36 -0.67
N ILE A 97 5.93 12.28 0.67
CA ILE A 97 4.84 11.69 1.43
C ILE A 97 4.47 12.57 2.62
N SER A 98 3.18 12.64 2.95
CA SER A 98 2.66 13.39 4.11
C SER A 98 1.20 13.04 4.40
N GLY A 99 0.73 13.30 5.61
CA GLY A 99 -0.70 13.26 5.94
C GLY A 99 -1.34 11.87 5.87
N TRP A 100 -0.61 10.79 6.18
CA TRP A 100 -1.20 9.46 6.18
C TRP A 100 -1.84 9.15 7.54
N THR A 101 -3.06 8.62 7.52
CA THR A 101 -3.78 8.21 8.73
C THR A 101 -4.14 6.73 8.65
N PHE A 102 -3.43 5.90 9.42
CA PHE A 102 -3.75 4.47 9.57
C PHE A 102 -4.39 4.23 10.94
N SER A 103 -5.63 3.73 10.95
CA SER A 103 -6.39 3.53 12.19
C SER A 103 -7.28 2.29 12.13
N GLY A 104 -7.51 1.65 13.28
CA GLY A 104 -8.36 0.46 13.36
C GLY A 104 -7.88 -0.71 12.49
N ILE A 105 -6.56 -0.86 12.29
CA ILE A 105 -5.98 -1.96 11.53
C ILE A 105 -5.97 -3.21 12.41
N THR A 106 -6.85 -4.15 12.11
CA THR A 106 -7.11 -5.40 12.85
C THR A 106 -6.90 -6.61 11.94
N VAL A 107 -5.78 -6.60 11.22
CA VAL A 107 -5.38 -7.69 10.30
C VAL A 107 -4.50 -8.67 11.06
N LYS A 108 -4.85 -9.97 10.98
CA LYS A 108 -3.99 -11.07 11.43
C LYS A 108 -2.97 -11.39 10.34
N GLY A 109 -1.69 -11.22 10.63
CA GLY A 109 -0.59 -11.48 9.71
C GLY A 109 0.76 -11.17 10.34
N ASN A 110 1.85 -11.37 9.60
CA ASN A 110 3.17 -10.96 10.05
C ASN A 110 3.39 -9.47 9.75
N SER A 111 4.03 -8.73 10.66
CA SER A 111 4.54 -7.39 10.36
C SER A 111 5.93 -7.53 9.74
N ARG A 112 6.20 -6.95 8.57
CA ARG A 112 7.50 -7.14 7.89
C ARG A 112 8.28 -5.87 7.57
N SER A 113 7.73 -4.89 6.84
CA SER A 113 8.56 -3.75 6.45
C SER A 113 7.78 -2.50 6.07
N CYS A 114 8.18 -1.40 6.70
CA CYS A 114 7.90 -0.05 6.25
C CYS A 114 9.24 0.68 6.13
N SER A 115 9.38 1.44 5.04
CA SER A 115 10.52 2.30 4.79
C SER A 115 10.07 3.59 4.12
N GLY A 116 10.37 4.71 4.78
CA GLY A 116 10.12 6.07 4.32
C GLY A 116 8.69 6.60 4.55
N GLU A 117 7.84 5.83 5.20
CA GLU A 117 6.49 6.23 5.64
C GLU A 117 6.51 7.43 6.61
N PRO A 118 5.37 8.13 6.79
CA PRO A 118 5.26 9.19 7.79
C PRO A 118 5.45 8.64 9.22
N SER A 119 6.07 9.43 10.10
CA SER A 119 6.43 9.00 11.47
C SER A 119 5.24 8.62 12.37
N ASP A 120 4.05 9.11 12.04
CA ASP A 120 2.79 8.82 12.73
C ASP A 120 2.14 7.51 12.28
N VAL A 121 2.58 6.94 11.15
CA VAL A 121 2.16 5.61 10.71
C VAL A 121 2.92 4.55 11.50
N LYS A 122 2.18 3.80 12.32
CA LYS A 122 2.73 2.67 13.08
C LYS A 122 2.58 1.38 12.28
N CYS A 123 3.68 1.00 11.66
CA CYS A 123 3.96 -0.38 11.29
C CYS A 123 4.58 -1.12 12.49
#